data_AF-A0AAD5M575-F1
#
_entry.id   AF-A0AAD5M575-F1
#
_cell.length_a   1.000
_cell.length_b   1.000
_cell.length_c   1.000
_cell.angle_alpha   90.00
_cell.angle_beta   90.00
_cell.angle_gamma   90.00
#
_symmetry.space_group_name_H-M   'P 1'
#
loop_
_entity.id
_entity.type
_entity.pdbx_description
1 polymer ?
#
loop_
_entity_poly.entity_id
_entity_poly.type
_entity_poly.pdbx_seq_one_letter_code
_entity_poly.pdbx_strand_id
1 'polypeptide(L)'
;MVGLPPLIPDWDESKICYEYLDEHPYHLFEYSKMGYKTMIAQDYSAGIVFYLNCLGFNRSEADHIWSEPHLEMMDYLEKFMNAYAGE
;
A
#
# COMPACT_ATOMS: atom_id res chain seq x y z
N MET A 1 11.25 -7.72 26.73
CA MET A 1 11.75 -6.51 27.40
C MET A 1 11.06 -6.40 28.75
N VAL A 2 11.79 -6.48 29.87
CA VAL A 2 11.22 -6.37 31.23
C VAL A 2 11.84 -5.14 31.89
N GLY A 3 11.02 -4.20 32.38
CA GLY A 3 11.46 -2.99 33.10
C GLY A 3 11.44 -1.68 32.31
N LEU A 4 10.96 -1.66 31.06
CA LEU A 4 10.69 -0.41 30.32
C LEU A 4 9.27 0.09 30.62
N PRO A 5 9.03 1.41 30.56
CA PRO A 5 7.67 1.96 30.59
C PRO A 5 6.85 1.40 29.42
N PRO A 6 5.51 1.34 29.56
CA PRO A 6 4.63 0.89 28.49
C PRO A 6 4.83 1.78 27.25
N LEU A 7 4.92 1.15 26.08
CA LEU A 7 4.97 1.87 24.81
C LEU A 7 3.65 2.60 24.63
N ILE A 8 3.74 3.91 24.42
CA ILE A 8 2.61 4.73 24.01
C ILE A 8 2.68 4.76 22.48
N PRO A 9 1.65 4.26 21.76
CA PRO A 9 1.66 4.31 20.32
C PRO A 9 1.56 5.76 19.85
N ASP A 10 2.38 6.12 18.87
CA ASP A 10 2.35 7.45 18.27
C ASP A 10 1.03 7.69 17.51
N TRP A 11 0.40 6.61 17.03
CA TRP A 11 -0.82 6.63 16.22
C TRP A 11 -2.00 5.97 16.93
N ASP A 12 -3.17 6.57 16.76
CA ASP A 12 -4.46 6.00 17.13
C ASP A 12 -5.09 5.38 15.89
N GLU A 13 -5.28 4.06 15.90
CA GLU A 13 -5.86 3.28 14.80
C GLU A 13 -7.22 3.83 14.35
N SER A 14 -8.04 4.30 15.30
CA SER A 14 -9.38 4.82 15.03
C SER A 14 -9.39 6.19 14.36
N LYS A 15 -8.24 6.88 14.38
CA LYS A 15 -8.07 8.20 13.77
C LYS A 15 -7.31 8.10 12.46
N ILE A 16 -6.14 7.47 12.48
CA ILE A 16 -5.19 7.46 11.36
C ILE A 16 -5.74 6.76 10.12
N CYS A 17 -6.65 5.80 10.30
CA CYS A 17 -7.29 5.07 9.21
C CYS A 17 -8.24 5.96 8.38
N TYR A 18 -8.79 7.02 8.98
CA TYR A 18 -9.76 7.91 8.34
C TYR A 18 -9.18 9.28 7.94
N GLU A 19 -7.86 9.42 7.98
CA GLU A 19 -7.12 10.59 7.52
C GLU A 19 -6.21 10.19 6.34
N TYR A 20 -5.96 11.11 5.40
CA TYR A 20 -5.00 10.85 4.34
C TYR A 20 -3.57 10.92 4.88
N LEU A 21 -2.77 9.91 4.59
CA LEU A 21 -1.39 9.82 5.07
C LEU A 21 -0.44 10.83 4.40
N ASP A 22 -0.91 11.59 3.41
CA ASP A 22 -0.16 12.65 2.71
C ASP A 22 0.38 13.73 3.65
N GLU A 23 -0.31 13.98 4.77
CA GLU A 23 0.07 14.99 5.75
C GLU A 23 1.09 14.48 6.79
N HIS A 24 1.41 13.18 6.75
CA HIS A 24 2.36 12.55 7.66
C HIS A 24 3.72 12.31 7.00
N PRO A 25 4.82 12.30 7.79
CA PRO A 25 6.13 11.94 7.27
C PRO A 25 6.13 10.53 6.68
N TYR A 26 6.47 10.41 5.41
CA TYR A 26 6.63 9.14 4.74
C TYR A 26 7.97 9.09 4.02
N HIS A 27 8.77 8.08 4.33
CA HIS A 27 10.17 7.98 3.89
C HIS A 27 10.33 8.12 2.37
N LEU A 28 9.48 7.50 1.56
CA LEU A 28 9.55 7.64 0.10
C LEU A 28 9.26 9.08 -0.34
N PHE A 29 8.31 9.77 0.29
CA PHE A 29 8.05 11.18 -0.03
C PHE A 29 9.24 12.08 0.34
N GLU A 30 9.93 11.81 1.44
CA GLU A 30 11.13 12.57 1.82
C GLU A 30 12.26 12.36 0.81
N TYR A 31 12.51 11.13 0.34
CA TYR A 31 13.47 10.88 -0.74
C TYR A 31 13.05 11.53 -2.06
N SER A 32 11.75 11.51 -2.38
CA SER A 32 11.20 12.17 -3.58
C SER A 32 11.44 13.68 -3.55
N LYS A 33 11.21 14.34 -2.39
CA LYS A 33 11.50 15.78 -2.19
C LYS A 33 12.98 16.11 -2.39
N MET A 34 13.89 15.17 -2.10
CA MET A 34 15.33 15.32 -2.33
C MET A 34 15.73 15.07 -3.80
N GLY A 35 14.78 14.76 -4.69
CA GLY A 35 15.02 14.55 -6.12
C GLY A 35 15.30 13.10 -6.52
N TYR A 36 15.18 12.15 -5.59
CA TYR A 36 15.28 10.72 -5.93
C TYR A 36 14.01 10.24 -6.61
N LYS A 37 14.17 9.31 -7.55
CA LYS A 37 13.05 8.50 -8.03
C LYS A 37 12.80 7.34 -7.08
N THR A 38 11.56 7.22 -6.65
CA THR A 38 11.16 6.30 -5.58
C THR A 38 10.43 5.10 -6.17
N MET A 39 10.66 3.93 -5.58
CA MET A 39 9.96 2.70 -5.95
C MET A 39 9.53 1.96 -4.70
N ILE A 40 8.31 1.43 -4.70
CA ILE A 40 7.87 0.44 -3.73
C ILE A 40 7.56 -0.88 -4.43
N ALA A 41 7.99 -1.99 -3.82
CA ALA A 41 7.64 -3.34 -4.24
C ALA A 41 6.60 -3.91 -3.27
N GLN A 42 5.45 -4.27 -3.80
CA GLN A 42 4.32 -4.89 -3.12
C GLN A 42 4.20 -6.32 -3.63
N ASP A 43 4.08 -7.27 -2.71
CA ASP A 43 4.03 -8.70 -3.04
C ASP A 43 2.62 -9.07 -3.53
N TYR A 44 1.67 -9.23 -2.60
CA TYR A 44 0.36 -9.81 -2.90
C TYR A 44 -0.76 -8.78 -3.18
N SER A 45 -0.74 -7.64 -2.50
CA SER A 45 -1.84 -6.67 -2.52
C SER A 45 -1.33 -5.26 -2.20
N ALA A 46 -2.26 -4.30 -2.11
CA ALA A 46 -1.98 -2.96 -1.66
C ALA A 46 -1.20 -3.01 -0.33
N GLY A 47 -0.12 -2.22 -0.24
CA GLY A 47 0.77 -2.21 0.92
C GLY A 47 0.07 -1.85 2.23
N ILE A 48 0.79 -1.96 3.35
CA ILE A 48 0.25 -1.72 4.70
C ILE A 48 -0.41 -0.35 4.89
N VAL A 49 -0.04 0.65 4.08
CA VAL A 49 -0.63 1.98 4.09
C VAL A 49 -2.08 2.00 3.60
N PHE A 50 -2.52 0.97 2.86
CA PHE A 50 -3.88 0.76 2.38
C PHE A 50 -4.56 -0.42 3.11
N TYR A 51 -4.27 -0.58 4.41
CA TYR A 51 -4.88 -1.59 5.24
C TYR A 51 -6.42 -1.47 5.25
N LEU A 52 -7.11 -2.58 5.55
CA LEU A 52 -8.55 -2.72 5.40
C LEU A 52 -9.34 -1.53 6.02
N ASN A 53 -10.15 -0.87 5.18
CA ASN A 53 -10.97 0.31 5.50
C ASN A 53 -10.21 1.63 5.77
N CYS A 54 -8.90 1.69 5.51
CA CYS A 54 -8.14 2.94 5.63
C CYS A 54 -8.04 3.70 4.31
N LEU A 55 -7.98 5.02 4.38
CA LEU A 55 -7.85 5.89 3.21
C LEU A 55 -6.47 5.75 2.53
N GLY A 56 -5.41 5.58 3.31
CA GLY A 56 -4.03 5.55 2.82
C GLY A 56 -3.59 6.89 2.26
N PHE A 57 -2.89 6.87 1.12
CA PHE A 57 -2.46 8.09 0.43
C PHE A 57 -3.48 8.52 -0.65
N ASN A 58 -3.72 9.83 -0.77
CA ASN A 58 -4.46 10.43 -1.87
C ASN A 58 -3.62 10.53 -3.14
N ARG A 59 -2.29 10.56 -2.99
CA ARG A 59 -1.32 10.49 -4.08
C ARG A 59 -0.73 9.08 -4.25
N SER A 60 -0.04 8.84 -5.37
CA SER A 60 0.76 7.63 -5.53
C SER A 60 1.83 7.53 -4.43
N GLU A 61 1.95 6.36 -3.82
CA GLU A 61 2.90 6.05 -2.73
C GLU A 61 4.36 6.23 -3.15
N ALA A 62 4.66 6.02 -4.42
CA ALA A 62 6.00 6.18 -5.01
C ALA A 62 5.90 6.61 -6.48
N ASP A 63 7.03 6.99 -7.09
CA ASP A 63 7.11 7.23 -8.54
C ASP A 63 6.87 5.95 -9.35
N HIS A 64 7.30 4.80 -8.81
CA HIS A 64 7.12 3.48 -9.39
C HIS A 64 6.55 2.52 -8.35
N ILE A 65 5.53 1.75 -8.73
CA ILE A 65 4.95 0.71 -7.89
C ILE A 65 5.13 -0.60 -8.63
N TRP A 66 5.93 -1.50 -8.08
CA TRP A 66 6.00 -2.88 -8.52
C TRP A 66 5.04 -3.69 -7.67
N SER A 67 3.90 -4.10 -8.22
CA SER A 67 3.02 -5.07 -7.58
C SER A 67 3.13 -6.39 -8.33
N GLU A 68 3.09 -7.53 -7.65
CA GLU A 68 2.95 -8.81 -8.35
C GLU A 68 1.59 -8.79 -9.07
N PRO A 69 1.55 -9.04 -10.39
CA PRO A 69 0.33 -8.97 -11.16
C PRO A 69 -0.56 -10.19 -10.90
N HIS A 70 -0.45 -10.90 -9.76
CA HIS A 70 -1.24 -12.10 -9.54
C HIS A 70 -2.74 -11.82 -9.71
N LEU A 71 -3.23 -10.65 -9.31
CA LEU A 71 -4.62 -10.25 -9.57
C LEU A 71 -4.91 -9.97 -11.05
N GLU A 72 -4.00 -9.31 -11.78
CA GLU A 72 -4.14 -9.11 -13.23
C GLU A 72 -4.04 -10.43 -14.01
N MET A 73 -3.18 -11.34 -13.56
CA MET A 73 -3.01 -12.68 -14.13
C MET A 73 -4.22 -13.57 -13.83
N MET A 74 -4.86 -13.42 -12.67
CA MET A 74 -6.12 -14.09 -12.35
C MET A 74 -7.29 -13.54 -13.18
N ASP A 75 -7.40 -12.22 -13.36
CA ASP A 75 -8.38 -11.61 -14.28
C ASP A 75 -8.13 -12.05 -15.74
N TYR A 76 -6.87 -12.12 -16.16
CA TYR A 76 -6.49 -12.62 -17.47
C TYR A 76 -6.83 -14.11 -17.63
N LEU A 77 -6.57 -14.93 -16.60
CA LEU A 77 -6.88 -16.35 -16.60
C LEU A 77 -8.39 -16.60 -16.62
N GLU A 78 -9.17 -15.82 -15.88
CA GLU A 78 -10.64 -15.87 -15.91
C GLU A 78 -11.17 -15.54 -17.30
N LYS A 79 -10.71 -14.43 -17.90
CA LYS A 79 -11.06 -14.05 -19.28
C LYS A 79 -10.68 -15.14 -20.28
N PHE A 80 -9.50 -15.74 -20.14
CA PHE A 80 -9.04 -16.83 -20.97
C PHE A 80 -9.94 -18.07 -20.84
N MET A 81 -10.26 -18.51 -19.63
CA MET A 81 -11.14 -19.67 -19.43
C MET A 81 -12.55 -19.43 -19.98
N ASN A 82 -13.09 -18.23 -19.79
CA ASN A 82 -14.42 -17.86 -20.31
C ASN A 82 -14.45 -17.78 -21.84
N ALA A 83 -13.34 -17.43 -22.50
CA ALA A 83 -13.26 -17.38 -23.96
C ALA A 83 -13.33 -18.77 -24.62
N TYR A 84 -13.06 -19.84 -23.87
CA TYR A 84 -13.10 -21.23 -24.35
C TYR A 84 -14.15 -22.10 -23.64
N ALA A 85 -14.94 -21.51 -22.74
CA ALA A 85 -16.12 -22.16 -22.21
C ALA A 85 -17.15 -22.22 -23.33
N GLY A 86 -17.16 -23.34 -24.08
CA GLY A 86 -18.24 -23.64 -25.02
C GLY A 86 -19.59 -23.67 -24.30
N GLU A 87 -20.66 -23.42 -25.07
CA GLU A 87 -22.06 -23.43 -24.61
C GLU A 87 -22.45 -24.68 -23.81
#